data_AF-A0A368H9T6-F1
#
_entry.id   AF-A0A368H9T6-F1
#
_cell.length_a   1.000
_cell.length_b   1.000
_cell.length_c   1.000
_cell.angle_alpha   90.00
_cell.angle_beta   90.00
_cell.angle_gamma   90.00
#
_symmetry.space_group_name_H-M   'P 1'
#
loop_
_entity.id
_entity.type
_entity.pdbx_description
1 polymer ?
#
loop_
_entity_poly.entity_id
_entity_poly.type
_entity_poly.pdbx_seq_one_letter_code
_entity_poly.pdbx_strand_id
1 'polypeptide(L)'
;MAKGADTSHRFYIAFENSICKEYVTEKYFLRLSQLLVPVVFKRKILEELGLPSDSFIALDDFDSIGELGNYLNKLRSDDHSYSRYFAWTKTFAKPILYRSDVLCEICKDIYNQSEMEIRNISQYYTENQCSNFK
;
A
#
# COMPACT_ATOMS: atom_id res chain seq x y z
N MET A 1 23.79 -1.95 -7.06
CA MET A 1 22.67 -1.21 -7.66
C MET A 1 21.81 -2.20 -8.42
N ALA A 2 20.55 -2.38 -8.04
CA ALA A 2 19.65 -3.32 -8.71
C ALA A 2 19.28 -2.77 -10.10
N LYS A 3 19.70 -3.46 -11.16
CA LYS A 3 19.23 -3.23 -12.54
C LYS A 3 17.73 -3.55 -12.58
N GLY A 4 16.89 -2.52 -12.72
CA GLY A 4 15.44 -2.72 -12.87
C GLY A 4 14.57 -1.52 -12.49
N ALA A 5 15.09 -0.51 -11.80
CA ALA A 5 14.35 0.73 -11.61
C ALA A 5 14.36 1.54 -12.92
N ASP A 6 13.18 1.87 -13.46
CA ASP A 6 13.05 2.95 -14.42
C ASP A 6 13.64 4.22 -13.78
N THR A 7 14.84 4.60 -14.24
CA THR A 7 15.67 5.62 -13.60
C THR A 7 15.11 7.04 -13.74
N SER A 8 13.97 7.22 -14.40
CA SER A 8 13.37 8.52 -14.66
C SER A 8 12.60 9.09 -13.46
N HIS A 9 12.11 8.25 -12.55
CA HIS A 9 11.27 8.69 -11.42
C HIS A 9 11.64 7.95 -10.12
N ARG A 10 11.63 8.67 -8.99
CA ARG A 10 11.88 8.10 -7.64
C ARG A 10 10.59 7.80 -6.88
N PHE A 11 9.52 8.51 -7.20
CA PHE A 11 8.26 8.45 -6.48
C PHE A 11 7.13 8.17 -7.46
N TYR A 12 6.08 7.51 -6.98
CA TYR A 12 4.82 7.34 -7.71
C TYR A 12 3.66 7.74 -6.81
N ILE A 13 2.76 8.60 -7.29
CA ILE A 13 1.55 8.98 -6.55
C ILE A 13 0.57 7.80 -6.64
N ALA A 14 0.52 6.99 -5.58
CA ALA A 14 -0.31 5.79 -5.45
C ALA A 14 -1.61 6.10 -4.69
N PHE A 15 -2.29 7.16 -5.10
CA PHE A 15 -3.54 7.57 -4.50
C PHE A 15 -4.69 6.69 -4.98
N GLU A 16 -5.44 6.16 -4.03
CA GLU A 16 -6.67 5.44 -4.32
C GLU A 16 -7.83 6.39 -4.57
N ASN A 17 -8.83 5.89 -5.31
CA ASN A 17 -10.00 6.68 -5.68
C ASN A 17 -10.86 7.08 -4.47
N SER A 18 -10.65 6.45 -3.32
CA SER A 18 -11.34 6.71 -2.06
C SER A 18 -10.45 6.31 -0.89
N ILE A 19 -10.61 6.95 0.27
CA ILE A 19 -9.85 6.65 1.49
C ILE A 19 -10.65 5.64 2.31
N CYS A 20 -10.44 4.35 2.07
CA CYS A 20 -11.18 3.28 2.72
C CYS A 20 -10.25 2.26 3.38
N LYS A 21 -10.70 1.69 4.51
CA LYS A 21 -10.04 0.56 5.16
C LYS A 21 -9.83 -0.56 4.14
N GLU A 22 -8.68 -1.20 4.20
CA GLU A 22 -8.30 -2.34 3.36
C GLU A 22 -8.25 -2.07 1.84
N TYR A 23 -8.58 -0.86 1.37
CA TYR A 23 -8.58 -0.51 -0.05
C TYR A 23 -7.19 -0.06 -0.49
N VAL A 24 -6.32 -1.05 -0.75
CA VAL A 24 -4.98 -0.86 -1.31
C VAL A 24 -4.85 -1.75 -2.55
N THR A 25 -4.58 -1.14 -3.71
CA THR A 25 -4.70 -1.82 -5.00
C THR A 25 -3.36 -1.93 -5.75
N GLU A 26 -3.41 -2.22 -7.04
CA GLU A 26 -2.25 -2.31 -7.93
C GLU A 26 -1.38 -1.05 -7.90
N LYS A 27 -1.96 0.13 -7.62
CA LYS A 27 -1.24 1.40 -7.57
C LYS A 27 -0.08 1.36 -6.58
N TYR A 28 -0.25 0.63 -5.47
CA TYR A 28 0.77 0.43 -4.47
C TYR A 28 1.67 -0.77 -4.81
N PHE A 29 1.07 -1.96 -4.96
CA PHE A 29 1.82 -3.21 -5.11
C PHE A 29 2.66 -3.27 -6.39
N LEU A 30 2.17 -2.73 -7.50
CA LEU A 30 2.92 -2.72 -8.76
C LEU A 30 4.17 -1.82 -8.67
N ARG A 31 4.18 -0.81 -7.81
CA ARG A 31 5.32 0.11 -7.66
C ARG A 31 6.39 -0.46 -6.76
N LEU A 32 5.99 -1.19 -5.73
CA LEU A 32 6.91 -1.97 -4.91
C LEU A 32 7.64 -3.04 -5.73
N SER A 33 6.94 -3.73 -6.65
CA SER A 33 7.58 -4.70 -7.53
C SER A 33 8.66 -4.06 -8.44
N GLN A 34 8.44 -2.79 -8.81
CA GLN A 34 9.32 -1.95 -9.62
C GLN A 34 10.42 -1.22 -8.82
N LEU A 35 10.48 -1.37 -7.49
CA LEU A 35 11.36 -0.62 -6.60
C LEU A 35 11.20 0.91 -6.72
N LEU A 36 9.95 1.37 -6.84
CA LEU A 36 9.57 2.77 -6.73
C LEU A 36 8.89 3.02 -5.39
N VAL A 37 9.17 4.16 -4.76
CA VAL A 37 8.53 4.53 -3.48
C VAL A 37 7.13 5.11 -3.75
N PRO A 38 6.05 4.45 -3.32
CA PRO A 38 4.70 4.96 -3.47
C PRO A 38 4.45 6.11 -2.48
N VAL A 39 3.74 7.15 -2.94
CA VAL A 39 3.17 8.21 -2.12
C VAL A 39 1.67 7.93 -1.97
N VAL A 40 1.21 7.69 -0.75
CA VAL A 40 -0.15 7.24 -0.42
C VAL A 40 -0.91 8.28 0.39
N PHE A 41 -2.23 8.12 0.55
CA PHE A 41 -3.06 9.09 1.28
C PHE A 41 -2.94 8.99 2.80
N LYS A 42 -3.08 7.79 3.35
CA LYS A 42 -3.19 7.55 4.80
C LYS A 42 -2.27 6.44 5.26
N ARG A 43 -1.32 6.76 6.14
CA ARG A 43 -0.39 5.78 6.73
C ARG A 43 -1.12 4.62 7.40
N LYS A 44 -2.12 4.95 8.22
CA LYS A 44 -2.84 3.99 9.06
C LYS A 44 -3.48 2.86 8.25
N ILE A 45 -4.02 3.14 7.05
CA ILE A 45 -4.65 2.11 6.20
C ILE A 45 -3.65 1.02 5.80
N LEU A 46 -2.40 1.41 5.51
CA LEU A 46 -1.37 0.46 5.09
C LEU A 46 -0.79 -0.30 6.29
N GLU A 47 -0.58 0.39 7.41
CA GLU A 47 -0.04 -0.23 8.62
C GLU A 47 -1.02 -1.23 9.25
N GLU A 48 -2.33 -0.96 9.20
CA GLU A 48 -3.36 -1.91 9.64
C GLU A 48 -3.37 -3.20 8.79
N LEU A 49 -2.94 -3.14 7.53
CA LEU A 49 -2.74 -4.30 6.67
C LEU A 49 -1.39 -5.00 6.89
N GLY A 50 -0.56 -4.53 7.83
CA GLY A 50 0.77 -5.07 8.10
C GLY A 50 1.78 -4.73 7.01
N LEU A 51 1.52 -3.72 6.18
CA LEU A 51 2.47 -3.29 5.14
C LEU A 51 3.64 -2.52 5.77
N PRO A 52 4.87 -2.74 5.30
CA PRO A 52 6.07 -2.15 5.90
C PRO A 52 6.08 -0.61 5.80
N SER A 53 6.17 0.08 6.94
CA SER A 53 6.17 1.55 7.02
C SER A 53 7.33 2.21 6.27
N ASP A 54 8.43 1.49 6.09
CA ASP A 54 9.61 1.87 5.31
C ASP A 54 9.47 1.50 3.83
N SER A 55 8.26 1.36 3.31
CA SER A 55 8.03 1.05 1.89
C SER A 55 7.21 2.12 1.16
N PHE A 56 6.73 3.15 1.87
CA PHE A 56 5.93 4.24 1.31
C PHE A 56 6.06 5.54 2.09
N ILE A 57 5.60 6.63 1.47
CA ILE A 57 5.47 7.95 2.09
C ILE A 57 3.97 8.27 2.16
N ALA A 58 3.44 8.65 3.32
CA ALA A 58 2.03 9.00 3.45
C ALA A 58 1.84 10.51 3.46
N LEU A 59 0.81 10.99 2.77
CA LEU A 59 0.46 12.42 2.71
C LEU A 59 0.09 12.95 4.10
N ASP A 60 -0.57 12.15 4.94
CA ASP A 60 -0.99 12.53 6.28
C ASP A 60 0.12 12.50 7.34
N ASP A 61 1.37 12.22 6.94
CA ASP A 61 2.56 12.43 7.76
C ASP A 61 3.00 13.92 7.79
N PHE A 62 2.40 14.76 6.95
CA PHE A 62 2.80 16.16 6.75
C PHE A 62 1.64 17.12 7.06
N ASP A 63 1.95 18.29 7.59
CA ASP A 63 0.93 19.29 7.94
C ASP A 63 0.35 19.97 6.69
N SER A 64 1.06 19.90 5.56
CA SER A 64 0.59 20.41 4.27
C SER A 64 1.19 19.70 3.06
N ILE A 65 0.52 19.85 1.91
CA ILE A 65 1.05 19.39 0.60
C ILE A 65 2.41 20.05 0.29
N GLY A 66 2.62 21.30 0.73
CA GLY A 66 3.89 22.00 0.55
C GLY A 66 5.03 21.33 1.32
N GLU A 67 4.77 20.87 2.53
CA GLU A 67 5.75 20.11 3.32
C GLU A 67 6.10 18.76 2.70
N LEU A 68 5.09 18.02 2.22
CA LEU A 68 5.33 16.82 1.43
C LEU A 68 6.21 17.13 0.21
N GLY A 69 5.90 18.19 -0.54
CA GLY A 69 6.70 18.62 -1.70
C GLY A 69 8.16 18.92 -1.34
N ASN A 70 8.39 19.64 -0.24
CA ASN A 70 9.73 19.91 0.29
C ASN A 70 10.46 18.63 0.69
N TYR A 71 9.76 17.71 1.34
CA TYR A 71 10.30 16.41 1.75
C TYR A 71 10.73 15.58 0.54
N LEU A 72 9.88 15.45 -0.47
CA LEU A 72 10.18 14.73 -1.71
C LEU A 72 11.36 15.36 -2.46
N ASN A 73 11.45 16.70 -2.49
CA ASN A 73 12.57 17.41 -3.11
C ASN A 73 13.90 17.14 -2.39
N LYS A 74 13.90 17.14 -1.05
CA LYS A 74 15.09 16.80 -0.25
C LYS A 74 15.52 15.35 -0.50
N LEU A 75 14.55 14.43 -0.47
CA LEU A 75 14.80 12.99 -0.63
C LEU A 75 15.28 12.64 -2.05
N ARG A 76 14.85 13.40 -3.06
CA ARG A 76 15.32 13.28 -4.45
C ARG A 76 16.84 13.46 -4.57
N SER A 77 17.45 14.31 -3.74
CA SER A 77 18.89 14.58 -3.74
C SER A 77 19.71 13.79 -2.71
N ASP A 78 19.06 13.03 -1.83
CA ASP A 78 19.71 12.27 -0.76
C ASP A 78 19.45 10.77 -0.95
N ASP A 79 20.38 10.12 -1.67
CA ASP A 79 20.30 8.69 -1.98
C ASP A 79 20.35 7.81 -0.73
N HIS A 80 21.09 8.23 0.30
CA HIS A 80 21.17 7.48 1.55
C HIS A 80 19.80 7.45 2.22
N SER A 81 19.15 8.61 2.34
CA SER A 81 17.80 8.68 2.88
C SER A 81 16.75 7.99 2.04
N TYR A 82 16.83 8.13 0.72
CA TYR A 82 15.91 7.45 -0.20
C TYR A 82 16.05 5.93 -0.10
N SER A 83 17.27 5.40 0.03
CA SER A 83 17.52 3.96 0.11
C SER A 83 16.88 3.28 1.33
N ARG A 84 16.57 4.03 2.39
CA ARG A 84 15.89 3.50 3.58
C ARG A 84 14.47 3.01 3.29
N TYR A 85 13.83 3.52 2.23
CA TYR A 85 12.52 3.06 1.78
C TYR A 85 12.51 1.69 1.09
N PHE A 86 13.65 0.99 1.10
CA PHE A 86 13.79 -0.37 0.60
C PHE A 86 14.30 -1.33 1.67
N ALA A 87 14.34 -0.93 2.95
CA ALA A 87 14.77 -1.85 4.01
C ALA A 87 13.82 -3.05 4.15
N TRP A 88 12.54 -2.88 3.83
CA TRP A 88 11.52 -3.94 3.72
C TRP A 88 11.94 -5.10 2.82
N THR A 89 12.77 -4.87 1.78
CA THR A 89 13.19 -5.95 0.87
C THR A 89 14.10 -6.98 1.54
N LYS A 90 14.56 -6.71 2.76
CA LYS A 90 15.34 -7.64 3.58
C LYS A 90 14.46 -8.71 4.25
N THR A 91 13.19 -8.39 4.48
CA THR A 91 12.24 -9.24 5.23
C THR A 91 11.07 -9.71 4.39
N PHE A 92 10.67 -8.94 3.37
CA PHE A 92 9.56 -9.28 2.48
C PHE A 92 10.03 -9.52 1.05
N ALA A 93 9.38 -10.48 0.39
CA ALA A 93 9.55 -10.68 -1.04
C ALA A 93 8.88 -9.56 -1.83
N LYS A 94 9.45 -9.23 -3.00
CA LYS A 94 8.76 -8.33 -3.93
C LYS A 94 7.45 -8.96 -4.39
N PRO A 95 6.38 -8.18 -4.55
CA PRO A 95 5.13 -8.67 -5.12
C PRO A 95 5.31 -8.94 -6.62
N ILE A 96 5.67 -10.18 -6.99
CA ILE A 96 5.95 -10.55 -8.40
C ILE A 96 4.72 -11.20 -9.05
N LEU A 97 3.91 -11.93 -8.27
CA LEU A 97 2.67 -12.57 -8.70
C LEU A 97 1.72 -12.62 -7.50
N TYR A 98 0.51 -12.06 -7.65
CA TYR A 98 -0.57 -12.28 -6.68
C TYR A 98 -1.00 -13.75 -6.79
N ARG A 99 -0.66 -14.55 -5.78
CA ARG A 99 -1.19 -15.91 -5.64
C ARG A 99 -2.24 -15.86 -4.53
N SER A 100 -3.50 -15.98 -4.93
CA SER A 100 -4.61 -16.06 -4.00
C SER A 100 -4.86 -17.52 -3.63
N ASP A 101 -4.80 -17.83 -2.34
CA ASP A 101 -5.25 -19.12 -1.79
C ASP A 101 -6.74 -19.09 -1.42
N VAL A 102 -7.48 -18.05 -1.82
CA VAL A 102 -8.92 -17.89 -1.48
C VAL A 102 -9.74 -19.11 -1.91
N LEU A 103 -9.44 -19.73 -3.05
CA LEU A 103 -10.15 -20.94 -3.49
C LEU A 103 -9.86 -22.14 -2.58
N CYS A 104 -8.64 -22.25 -2.04
CA CYS A 104 -8.27 -23.28 -1.08
C CYS A 104 -8.98 -23.06 0.26
N GLU A 105 -9.01 -21.81 0.76
CA GLU A 105 -9.72 -21.49 2.01
C GLU A 105 -11.23 -21.70 1.87
N ILE A 106 -11.85 -21.30 0.75
CA ILE A 106 -13.26 -21.61 0.49
C ILE A 106 -13.51 -23.12 0.47
N CYS A 107 -12.62 -23.90 -0.17
CA CYS A 107 -12.73 -25.37 -0.19
C CYS A 107 -12.68 -25.96 1.23
N LYS A 108 -11.78 -25.44 2.07
CA LYS A 108 -11.64 -25.81 3.48
C LYS A 108 -12.87 -25.44 4.30
N ASP A 109 -13.46 -24.26 4.08
CA ASP A 109 -14.69 -23.83 4.73
C ASP A 109 -15.87 -24.73 4.34
N ILE A 110 -16.01 -25.08 3.05
CA ILE A 110 -17.03 -26.02 2.58
C ILE A 110 -16.83 -27.39 3.21
N TYR A 111 -15.60 -27.91 3.23
CA TYR A 111 -15.29 -29.21 3.82
C TYR A 111 -15.60 -29.27 5.32
N ASN A 112 -15.24 -28.21 6.06
CA ASN A 112 -15.47 -28.09 7.49
C ASN A 112 -16.92 -27.72 7.84
N GLN A 113 -17.77 -27.44 6.85
CA GLN A 113 -19.11 -26.91 7.04
C GLN A 113 -19.10 -25.62 7.88
N SER A 114 -18.08 -24.78 7.67
CA SER A 114 -18.00 -23.45 8.26
C SER A 114 -19.19 -22.60 7.78
N GLU A 115 -19.91 -21.99 8.71
CA GLU A 115 -20.99 -21.05 8.38
C GLU A 115 -20.53 -19.60 8.57
N MET A 116 -20.67 -18.79 7.52
CA MET A 116 -20.51 -17.34 7.57
C MET A 116 -21.69 -16.67 6.87
N GLU A 117 -22.42 -15.82 7.59
CA GLU A 117 -23.56 -15.09 7.05
C GLU A 117 -23.29 -13.58 7.13
N ILE A 118 -23.29 -12.91 5.97
CA ILE A 118 -23.35 -11.46 5.86
C ILE A 118 -24.72 -11.08 5.31
N ARG A 119 -25.63 -10.67 6.20
CA ARG A 119 -27.03 -10.34 5.85
C ARG A 119 -27.19 -9.23 4.83
N ASN A 120 -26.27 -8.26 4.85
CA ASN A 120 -26.26 -7.14 3.93
C ASN A 120 -24.81 -6.85 3.52
N ILE A 121 -24.43 -7.41 2.36
CA ILE A 121 -23.09 -7.24 1.81
C ILE A 121 -22.79 -5.78 1.47
N SER A 122 -23.79 -5.02 1.01
CA SER A 122 -23.61 -3.59 0.72
C SER A 122 -23.29 -2.82 2.00
N GLN A 123 -24.02 -3.08 3.08
CA GLN A 123 -23.78 -2.47 4.38
C GLN A 123 -22.38 -2.80 4.91
N TYR A 124 -21.99 -4.07 4.82
CA TYR A 124 -20.66 -4.56 5.24
C TYR A 124 -19.52 -3.77 4.57
N TYR A 125 -19.62 -3.53 3.26
CA TYR A 125 -18.59 -2.80 2.50
C TYR A 125 -18.71 -1.27 2.55
N THR A 126 -19.78 -0.70 3.09
CA THR A 126 -20.01 0.76 3.04
C THR A 126 -19.99 1.43 4.42
N GLU A 127 -20.52 0.79 5.45
CA GLU A 127 -20.61 1.41 6.78
C GLU A 127 -19.25 1.46 7.48
N ASN A 128 -18.82 2.66 7.86
CA ASN A 128 -17.57 2.90 8.59
C ASN A 128 -16.29 2.38 7.90
N GLN A 129 -16.36 2.18 6.57
CA GLN A 129 -15.22 1.73 5.77
C GLN A 129 -14.43 2.90 5.20
N CYS A 130 -15.12 3.93 4.72
CA CYS A 130 -14.50 5.04 4.00
C CYS A 130 -14.58 6.36 4.77
N SER A 131 -13.54 7.18 4.61
CA SER A 131 -13.47 8.54 5.11
C SER A 131 -13.45 9.52 3.93
N ASN A 132 -14.02 10.71 4.14
CA ASN A 132 -13.97 11.77 3.14
C ASN A 132 -12.55 12.34 3.03
N PHE A 133 -12.19 12.79 1.83
CA PHE A 133 -11.02 13.66 1.64
C PHE A 133 -11.26 14.93 2.47
N LYS A 134 -10.56 15.08 3.59
CA LYS A 134 -10.53 16.33 4.37
C LYS A 134 -9.38 17.19 3.88
#